data_AF-A0A2E4ZZU7-F1
#
_entry.id   AF-A0A2E4ZZU7-F1
#
_cell.length_a   1.000
_cell.length_b   1.000
_cell.length_c   1.000
_cell.angle_alpha   90.00
_cell.angle_beta   90.00
_cell.angle_gamma   90.00
#
_symmetry.space_group_name_H-M   'P 1'
#
loop_
_entity.id
_entity.type
_entity.pdbx_description
1 polymer ?
#
loop_
_entity_poly.entity_id
_entity_poly.type
_entity_poly.pdbx_seq_one_letter_code
_entity_poly.pdbx_strand_id
1 'polypeptide(L)'
;MLPPLEENTPFKTLGKPTADVVITASADVWVLVKPKGKNEIWKNLQEGERLVLPRTGQMAITYSSGKNIQIEAGGRVIKSLGGSEGVGFVDLK
;
A
#
# COMPACT_ATOMS: atom_id res chain seq x y z
N MET A 1 -2.07 24.56 -46.38
CA MET A 1 -1.88 25.35 -45.15
C MET A 1 -2.74 24.68 -44.08
N LEU A 2 -2.14 23.91 -43.18
CA LEU A 2 -2.86 23.20 -42.11
C LEU A 2 -2.84 24.07 -40.84
N PRO A 3 -3.89 24.05 -40.00
CA PRO A 3 -3.89 24.79 -38.75
C PRO A 3 -2.87 24.20 -37.76
N PRO A 4 -2.32 25.00 -36.82
CA PRO A 4 -1.39 24.49 -35.83
C PRO A 4 -2.13 23.57 -34.87
N LEU A 5 -1.55 22.40 -34.61
CA LEU A 5 -2.02 21.49 -33.57
C LEU A 5 -1.79 22.16 -32.21
N GLU A 6 -2.86 22.64 -31.59
CA GLU A 6 -2.87 22.95 -30.15
C GLU A 6 -2.67 21.63 -29.40
N GLU A 7 -1.43 21.38 -29.02
CA GLU A 7 -1.03 20.25 -28.21
C GLU A 7 -1.62 20.45 -26.80
N ASN A 8 -2.73 19.75 -26.55
CA ASN A 8 -3.34 19.59 -25.24
C ASN A 8 -2.29 19.15 -24.20
N THR A 9 -1.80 20.09 -23.39
CA THR A 9 -1.20 19.76 -22.09
C THR A 9 -2.36 19.40 -21.14
N PRO A 10 -2.24 18.32 -20.34
CA PRO A 10 -1.29 18.38 -19.24
C PRO A 10 -0.51 17.07 -19.08
N PHE A 11 0.81 17.14 -19.20
CA PHE A 11 1.65 16.29 -18.35
C PHE A 11 1.40 16.74 -16.92
N LYS A 12 0.38 16.14 -16.30
CA LYS A 12 0.17 16.17 -14.86
C LYS A 12 1.48 15.68 -14.28
N THR A 13 2.22 16.61 -13.65
CA THR A 13 3.48 16.36 -12.97
C THR A 13 3.36 15.00 -12.28
N LEU A 14 4.15 14.01 -12.68
CA LEU A 14 4.27 12.77 -11.92
C LEU A 14 4.61 13.22 -10.51
N GLY A 15 3.63 13.14 -9.61
CA GLY A 15 3.87 13.36 -8.20
C GLY A 15 5.06 12.48 -7.82
N LYS A 16 6.00 13.06 -7.07
CA LYS A 16 7.14 12.35 -6.45
C LYS A 16 6.74 10.91 -6.14
N PRO A 17 7.56 9.88 -6.46
CA PRO A 17 7.21 8.48 -6.25
C PRO A 17 6.63 8.36 -4.85
N THR A 18 5.32 8.17 -4.79
CA THR A 18 4.59 8.41 -3.55
C THR A 18 5.14 7.42 -2.55
N ALA A 19 5.47 7.91 -1.35
CA ALA A 19 6.03 7.10 -0.28
C ALA A 19 5.03 6.05 0.26
N ASP A 20 4.02 5.70 -0.54
CA ASP A 20 2.86 4.90 -0.22
C ASP A 20 3.27 3.52 0.29
N VAL A 21 2.40 3.00 1.14
CA VAL A 21 2.45 1.66 1.66
C VAL A 21 1.53 0.81 0.81
N VAL A 22 2.09 -0.24 0.22
CA VAL A 22 1.37 -1.19 -0.62
C VAL A 22 1.30 -2.51 0.13
N ILE A 23 0.08 -2.95 0.40
CA ILE A 23 -0.20 -4.24 1.02
C ILE A 23 -0.77 -5.14 -0.06
N THR A 24 -0.09 -6.24 -0.37
CA THR A 24 -0.50 -7.21 -1.38
C THR A 24 -0.84 -8.54 -0.72
N ALA A 25 -2.00 -9.10 -1.06
CA ALA A 25 -2.46 -10.39 -0.57
C ALA A 25 -2.17 -11.49 -1.60
N SER A 26 -1.57 -12.61 -1.16
CA SER A 26 -1.38 -13.81 -2.00
C SER A 26 -2.44 -14.89 -1.76
N ALA A 27 -3.36 -14.65 -0.83
CA ALA A 27 -4.56 -15.41 -0.53
C ALA A 27 -5.47 -14.51 0.31
N ASP A 28 -6.73 -14.90 0.53
CA ASP A 28 -7.64 -14.11 1.35
C ASP A 28 -7.09 -13.86 2.76
N VAL A 29 -6.98 -12.57 3.13
CA VAL A 29 -6.37 -12.15 4.40
C VAL A 29 -7.12 -10.96 4.99
N TRP A 30 -7.39 -11.02 6.29
CA TRP A 30 -7.89 -9.85 7.01
C TRP A 30 -6.74 -8.95 7.41
N VAL A 31 -6.91 -7.66 7.18
CA VAL A 31 -5.94 -6.62 7.51
C VAL A 31 -6.63 -5.50 8.29
N LEU A 32 -6.03 -5.13 9.42
CA LEU A 32 -6.31 -3.92 10.15
C LEU A 32 -5.14 -2.97 10.01
N VAL A 33 -5.42 -1.76 9.55
CA VAL A 33 -4.45 -0.68 9.45
C VAL A 33 -4.86 0.46 10.35
N LYS A 34 -3.94 0.90 11.22
CA LYS A 34 -4.16 1.99 12.17
C LYS A 34 -3.09 3.07 11.99
N PRO A 35 -3.32 4.06 11.10
CA PRO A 35 -2.45 5.21 11.01
C PRO A 35 -2.64 6.13 12.22
N LYS A 36 -1.56 6.69 12.76
CA LYS A 36 -1.62 7.55 13.94
C LYS A 36 -2.41 8.84 13.63
N GLY A 37 -3.44 9.11 14.44
CA GLY A 37 -4.26 10.32 14.30
C GLY A 37 -5.25 10.29 13.12
N LYS A 38 -5.48 9.12 12.52
CA LYS A 38 -6.48 8.92 11.46
C LYS A 38 -7.40 7.75 11.78
N ASN A 39 -8.46 7.61 11.01
CA ASN A 39 -9.36 6.47 11.11
C ASN A 39 -8.63 5.16 10.73
N GLU A 40 -9.00 4.10 11.43
CA GLU A 40 -8.53 2.76 11.12
C GLU A 40 -9.26 2.19 9.90
N ILE A 41 -8.60 1.26 9.23
CA ILE A 41 -9.12 0.56 8.05
C ILE A 41 -9.12 -0.93 8.38
N TRP A 42 -10.30 -1.53 8.40
CA TRP A 42 -10.48 -2.98 8.56
C TRP A 42 -11.01 -3.55 7.25
N LYS A 43 -10.25 -4.43 6.60
CA LYS A 43 -10.60 -4.95 5.28
C LYS A 43 -10.17 -6.41 5.11
N ASN A 44 -11.00 -7.20 4.46
CA ASN A 44 -10.59 -8.49 3.91
C ASN A 44 -10.06 -8.24 2.50
N LEU A 45 -8.77 -8.49 2.29
CA LEU A 45 -8.16 -8.46 0.97
C LEU A 45 -8.30 -9.82 0.35
N GLN A 46 -8.87 -9.87 -0.85
CA GLN A 46 -8.95 -11.11 -1.63
C GLN A 46 -7.59 -11.48 -2.22
N GLU A 47 -7.42 -12.73 -2.65
CA GLU A 47 -6.25 -13.16 -3.40
C GLU A 47 -5.92 -12.22 -4.58
N GLY A 48 -4.67 -11.75 -4.65
CA GLY A 48 -4.18 -10.84 -5.68
C GLY A 48 -4.56 -9.37 -5.47
N GLU A 49 -5.39 -9.05 -4.48
CA GLU A 49 -5.80 -7.68 -4.19
C GLU A 49 -4.67 -6.87 -3.58
N ARG A 50 -4.69 -5.56 -3.87
CA ARG A 50 -3.75 -4.57 -3.35
C ARG A 50 -4.47 -3.46 -2.61
N LEU A 51 -4.00 -3.14 -1.41
CA LEU A 51 -4.40 -1.95 -0.68
C LEU A 51 -3.25 -0.94 -0.69
N VAL A 52 -3.49 0.23 -1.28
CA VAL A 52 -2.52 1.33 -1.36
C VAL A 52 -2.92 2.40 -0.36
N LEU A 53 -1.98 2.81 0.48
CA LEU A 53 -2.20 3.77 1.54
C LEU A 53 -1.14 4.86 1.50
N PRO A 54 -1.52 6.14 1.64
CA PRO A 54 -0.54 7.21 1.76
C PRO A 54 0.24 7.02 3.05
N ARG A 55 1.58 7.00 2.97
CA ARG A 55 2.43 6.94 4.17
C ARG A 55 2.40 8.27 4.89
N THR A 56 1.48 8.39 5.84
CA THR A 56 1.31 9.59 6.67
C THR A 56 1.75 9.31 8.10
N GLY A 57 3.06 9.38 8.33
CA GLY A 57 3.68 9.14 9.63
C GLY A 57 3.53 7.70 10.12
N GLN A 58 3.53 7.56 11.45
CA GLN A 58 3.49 6.28 12.14
C GLN A 58 2.22 5.49 11.84
N MET A 59 2.36 4.22 11.49
CA MET A 59 1.23 3.34 11.19
C MET A 59 1.49 1.94 11.71
N ALA A 60 0.46 1.34 12.31
CA ALA A 60 0.43 -0.06 12.70
C ALA A 60 -0.36 -0.88 11.66
N ILE A 61 0.16 -2.03 11.28
CA ILE A 61 -0.53 -2.98 10.39
C ILE A 61 -0.60 -4.32 11.10
N THR A 62 -1.81 -4.85 11.27
CA THR A 62 -2.10 -6.18 11.83
C THR A 62 -2.76 -7.02 10.75
N TYR A 63 -2.39 -8.29 10.63
CA TYR A 63 -2.92 -9.20 9.62
C TYR A 63 -3.15 -10.60 10.17
N SER A 64 -4.07 -11.36 9.57
CA SER A 64 -4.42 -12.72 10.02
C SER A 64 -3.49 -13.83 9.54
N SER A 65 -2.59 -13.55 8.59
CA SER A 65 -1.59 -14.51 8.10
C SER A 65 -0.37 -13.80 7.50
N GLY A 66 0.79 -13.94 8.14
CA GLY A 66 2.07 -13.42 7.64
C GLY A 66 2.64 -14.19 6.46
N LYS A 67 2.10 -15.38 6.15
CA LYS A 67 2.49 -16.16 4.97
C LYS A 67 1.90 -15.59 3.68
N ASN A 68 0.74 -14.93 3.79
CA ASN A 68 -0.09 -14.55 2.66
C ASN A 68 -0.09 -13.04 2.38
N ILE A 69 0.83 -12.29 2.99
CA ILE A 69 0.87 -10.83 2.90
C ILE A 69 2.27 -10.34 2.58
N GLN A 70 2.36 -9.39 1.66
CA GLN A 70 3.57 -8.64 1.36
C GLN A 70 3.29 -7.17 1.62
N ILE A 71 4.21 -6.49 2.31
CA ILE A 71 4.11 -5.07 2.62
C ILE A 71 5.34 -4.37 2.07
N GLU A 72 5.10 -3.40 1.20
CA GLU A 72 6.10 -2.52 0.63
C GLU A 72 5.85 -1.09 1.08
N ALA A 73 6.90 -0.31 1.31
CA ALA A 73 6.76 1.14 1.44
C ALA A 73 7.89 1.85 0.68
N GLY A 74 7.52 2.82 -0.16
CA GLY A 74 8.48 3.55 -0.99
C GLY A 74 9.34 2.63 -1.87
N GLY A 75 8.75 1.57 -2.42
CA GLY A 75 9.41 0.60 -3.30
C GLY A 75 10.36 -0.39 -2.60
N ARG A 76 10.37 -0.43 -1.27
CA ARG A 76 11.14 -1.42 -0.50
C ARG A 76 10.20 -2.41 0.17
N VAL A 77 10.51 -3.70 0.06
CA VAL A 77 9.81 -4.75 0.80
C VAL A 77 10.20 -4.68 2.27
N ILE A 78 9.22 -4.46 3.13
CA ILE A 78 9.39 -4.38 4.59
C ILE A 78 8.94 -5.68 5.24
N LYS A 79 7.93 -6.34 4.64
CA LYS A 79 7.50 -7.70 4.99
C LYS A 79 7.37 -8.51 3.70
N SER A 80 8.14 -9.57 3.59
CA SER A 80 8.03 -10.55 2.49
C SER A 80 7.00 -11.63 2.83
N LEU A 81 6.54 -12.32 1.79
CA LEU A 81 5.75 -13.55 1.93
C LEU A 81 6.52 -14.63 2.72
N GLY A 82 5.78 -15.55 3.33
CA GLY A 82 6.34 -16.75 3.96
C GLY A 82 6.71 -16.64 5.45
N GLY A 83 6.33 -15.57 6.16
CA GLY A 83 6.53 -15.48 7.62
C GLY A 83 5.60 -16.42 8.40
N SER A 84 6.08 -17.09 9.46
CA SER A 84 5.28 -18.04 10.28
C SER A 84 4.29 -17.38 11.25
N GLU A 85 4.19 -16.05 11.23
CA GLU A 85 3.40 -15.27 12.18
C GLU A 85 1.92 -15.27 11.78
N GLY A 86 1.03 -15.73 12.66
CA GLY A 86 -0.42 -15.58 12.48
C GLY A 86 -0.90 -14.13 12.69
N VAL A 87 -0.09 -13.32 13.37
CA VAL A 87 -0.27 -11.88 13.57
C VAL A 87 1.10 -11.23 13.61
N GLY A 88 1.30 -10.14 12.86
CA GLY A 88 2.52 -9.35 12.94
C GLY A 88 2.23 -7.85 12.92
N PHE A 89 3.24 -7.05 13.25
CA PHE A 89 3.17 -5.60 13.37
C PHE A 89 4.31 -4.96 12.59
N VAL A 90 3.99 -3.94 11.80
CA VAL A 90 4.99 -3.09 11.12
C VAL A 90 4.81 -1.67 11.62
N ASP A 91 5.89 -1.06 12.09
CA ASP A 91 5.95 0.37 12.42
C ASP A 91 6.69 1.13 11.32
N LEU A 92 5.97 2.01 10.63
CA LEU A 92 6.53 2.84 9.56
C LEU A 92 6.73 4.26 10.08
N LYS A 93 7.98 4.62 10.43
CA LYS A 93 8.35 5.99 10.85
C LYS A 93 8.54 6.94 9.67
#